data_AF-A0A1X0QKG5-F1
#
_entry.id   AF-A0A1X0QKG5-F1
#
_cell.length_a   1.000
_cell.length_b   1.000
_cell.length_c   1.000
_cell.angle_alpha   90.00
_cell.angle_beta   90.00
_cell.angle_gamma   90.00
#
_symmetry.space_group_name_H-M   'P 1'
#
loop_
_entity.id
_entity.type
_entity.pdbx_description
1 polymer ?
#
loop_
_entity_poly.entity_id
_entity_poly.type
_entity_poly.pdbx_seq_one_letter_code
_entity_poly.pdbx_strand_id
1 'polypeptide(L)'
;MICFGITYLISKILADDLEETLNKAREYSKDNKFTEANEYFNKALQFNNTNKALMYEYYQFLLSYGAYREIIKRHKELNVDIETVNTIEFYYRTVKIGDVTKIAKLIKISPNSKEVVYYSIFDALKKSNRTQTDFLIERYFELSQNENMYHFLKGRVLLVENRFDEARNEFIKANEYEIANIIKNFLSELNYIDEINDSIKFNYLIRLYSKAQPLMGRDLMNPNLYQPLVKKVLIKLIEEAIINKIPDCSCYTTRLLVFEPSNIKFIQYHIQILLNTGKINEAERYLENFKGRFSNQLVKFLSNLILAKKQSEEEDRKKEEEKRRQEQERRKQKQKRLINSNKTNKAGTDFKGYYKLLGVEPSADLKEIKKAKKIAVRAFQKKQKKSKGTIDETEMMNINKAYEILSDENKRQMYDNGIDPEDPIARQQGEGSNFEYQNFDFDDFGDMFKMIFNVNERSNRQRIFTQEGGNNNRSYGRVVYYY
;
A
#
# COMPACT_ATOMS: atom_id res chain seq x y z
N MET A 1 34.83 78.51 36.34
CA MET A 1 33.49 78.14 36.88
C MET A 1 32.38 78.24 35.84
N ILE A 2 32.28 79.34 35.08
CA ILE A 2 31.20 79.54 34.08
C ILE A 2 31.16 78.43 33.00
N CYS A 3 32.31 78.03 32.45
CA CYS A 3 32.37 76.95 31.45
C CYS A 3 31.94 75.57 31.99
N PHE A 4 32.22 75.26 33.26
CA PHE A 4 31.79 74.01 33.92
C PHE A 4 30.29 74.01 34.21
N GLY A 5 29.72 75.16 34.57
CA GLY A 5 28.28 75.31 34.75
C GLY A 5 27.49 75.13 33.45
N ILE A 6 27.98 75.68 32.33
CA ILE A 6 27.35 75.56 31.01
C ILE A 6 27.44 74.13 30.48
N THR A 7 28.59 73.46 30.59
CA THR A 7 28.73 72.05 30.18
C THR A 7 27.87 71.11 31.02
N TYR A 8 27.78 71.33 32.33
CA TYR A 8 26.87 70.59 33.20
C TYR A 8 25.40 70.80 32.80
N LEU A 9 24.98 72.05 32.55
CA LEU A 9 23.61 72.37 32.16
C LEU A 9 23.24 71.73 30.82
N ILE A 10 24.13 71.81 29.82
CA ILE A 10 23.94 71.17 28.51
C ILE A 10 23.87 69.64 28.65
N SER A 11 24.74 69.04 29.46
CA SER A 11 24.72 67.59 29.70
C SER A 11 23.42 67.12 30.37
N LYS A 12 22.86 67.95 31.25
CA LYS A 12 21.61 67.66 31.94
C LYS A 12 20.40 67.78 31.01
N ILE A 13 20.35 68.85 30.21
CA ILE A 13 19.29 69.05 29.20
C ILE A 13 19.29 67.90 28.19
N LEU A 14 20.45 67.50 27.66
CA LEU A 14 20.56 66.37 26.73
C LEU A 14 20.16 65.03 27.37
N ALA A 15 20.37 64.87 28.67
CA ALA A 15 19.92 63.67 29.39
C ALA A 15 18.40 63.66 29.59
N ASP A 16 17.79 64.81 29.90
CA ASP A 16 16.34 64.97 30.04
C ASP A 16 15.64 64.73 28.68
N ASP A 17 16.17 65.29 27.58
CA ASP A 17 15.66 65.08 26.21
C ASP A 17 15.77 63.62 25.74
N LEU A 18 16.87 62.95 26.10
CA LEU A 18 17.08 61.52 25.82
C LEU A 18 16.02 60.65 26.52
N GLU A 19 15.79 60.89 27.81
CA GLU A 19 14.83 60.10 28.59
C GLU A 19 13.38 60.35 28.10
N GLU A 20 13.04 61.59 27.75
CA GLU A 20 11.74 61.89 27.12
C GLU A 20 11.56 61.12 25.80
N THR A 21 12.59 61.10 24.96
CA THR A 21 12.59 60.38 23.68
C THR A 21 12.44 58.87 23.88
N LEU A 22 13.12 58.30 24.87
CA LEU A 22 13.01 56.89 25.24
C LEU A 22 11.62 56.54 25.78
N ASN A 23 11.03 57.40 26.60
CA ASN A 23 9.68 57.18 27.12
C ASN A 23 8.64 57.16 26.00
N LYS A 24 8.76 58.05 25.00
CA LYS A 24 7.95 57.99 23.78
C LYS A 24 8.17 56.68 23.01
N ALA A 25 9.42 56.24 22.83
CA ALA A 25 9.71 54.96 22.16
C ALA A 25 9.04 53.77 22.87
N ARG A 26 9.11 53.73 24.21
CA ARG A 26 8.48 52.70 25.04
C ARG A 26 6.95 52.75 24.97
N GLU A 27 6.37 53.94 24.97
CA GLU A 27 4.92 54.15 24.82
C GLU A 27 4.43 53.63 23.47
N TYR A 28 5.06 54.06 22.37
CA TYR A 28 4.74 53.55 21.04
C TYR A 28 4.92 52.03 20.93
N SER A 29 5.95 51.47 21.58
CA SER A 29 6.15 50.01 21.63
C SER A 29 5.03 49.29 22.39
N LYS A 30 4.48 49.87 23.46
CA LYS A 30 3.34 49.32 24.21
C LYS A 30 2.05 49.38 23.40
N ASP A 31 1.89 50.44 22.62
CA ASP A 31 0.76 50.66 21.71
C ASP A 31 0.82 49.78 20.43
N ASN A 32 1.81 48.90 20.30
CA ASN A 32 2.10 48.12 19.08
C ASN A 32 2.43 48.97 17.83
N LYS A 33 2.81 50.24 18.02
CA LYS A 33 3.25 51.18 16.97
C LYS A 33 4.77 51.06 16.78
N PHE A 34 5.21 49.90 16.30
CA PHE A 34 6.63 49.55 16.26
C PHE A 34 7.44 50.38 15.25
N THR A 35 6.82 50.87 14.20
CA THR A 35 7.48 51.78 13.24
C THR A 35 7.87 53.09 13.90
N GLU A 36 6.94 53.70 14.63
CA GLU A 36 7.12 54.94 15.36
C GLU A 36 8.08 54.73 16.53
N ALA A 37 7.93 53.63 17.28
CA ALA A 37 8.88 53.27 18.33
C ALA A 37 10.32 53.17 17.79
N ASN A 38 10.49 52.52 16.63
CA ASN A 38 11.79 52.40 15.97
C ASN A 38 12.37 53.77 15.56
N GLU A 39 11.55 54.72 15.11
CA GLU A 39 12.00 56.08 14.82
C GLU A 39 12.50 56.79 16.08
N TYR A 40 11.78 56.69 17.20
CA TYR A 40 12.20 57.31 18.46
C TYR A 40 13.46 56.66 19.04
N PHE A 41 13.64 55.34 18.91
CA PHE A 41 14.91 54.71 19.28
C PHE A 41 16.09 55.20 18.43
N ASN A 42 15.88 55.40 17.12
CA ASN A 42 16.91 55.98 16.26
C ASN A 42 17.24 57.44 16.65
N LYS A 43 16.24 58.24 17.02
CA LYS A 43 16.46 59.59 17.58
C LYS A 43 17.24 59.53 18.90
N ALA A 44 16.89 58.61 19.79
CA ALA A 44 17.60 58.41 21.06
C ALA A 44 19.09 58.09 20.84
N LEU A 45 19.42 57.25 19.85
CA LEU A 45 20.80 56.95 19.49
C LEU A 45 21.58 58.18 18.98
N GLN A 46 20.92 59.16 18.35
CA GLN A 46 21.58 60.39 17.93
C GLN A 46 22.01 61.27 19.10
N PHE A 47 21.26 61.25 20.21
CA PHE A 47 21.61 61.98 21.43
C PHE A 47 22.80 61.36 22.17
N ASN A 48 22.87 60.01 22.23
CA ASN A 48 23.97 59.32 22.92
C ASN A 48 24.27 57.94 22.34
N ASN A 49 25.07 57.91 21.28
CA ASN A 49 25.53 56.69 20.60
C ASN A 49 26.67 55.95 21.32
N THR A 50 26.96 56.25 22.58
CA THR A 50 27.94 55.50 23.41
C THR A 50 27.30 54.82 24.62
N ASN A 51 26.02 55.12 24.88
CA ASN A 51 25.27 54.57 25.99
C ASN A 51 24.90 53.11 25.72
N LYS A 52 25.61 52.19 26.39
CA LYS A 52 25.38 50.74 26.28
C LYS A 52 23.98 50.30 26.74
N ALA A 53 23.38 50.99 27.71
CA ALA A 53 22.04 50.66 28.19
C ALA A 53 20.98 50.97 27.12
N LEU A 54 21.09 52.14 26.48
CA LEU A 54 20.24 52.52 25.34
C LEU A 54 20.39 51.55 24.17
N MET A 55 21.63 51.21 23.80
CA MET A 55 21.89 50.26 22.72
C MET A 55 21.28 48.89 23.01
N TYR A 56 21.42 48.41 24.24
CA TYR A 56 20.84 47.14 24.67
C TYR A 56 19.31 47.19 24.67
N GLU A 57 18.69 48.26 25.15
CA GLU A 57 17.25 48.44 25.12
C GLU A 57 16.73 48.44 23.68
N TYR A 58 17.40 49.16 22.78
CA TYR A 58 17.01 49.21 21.38
C TYR A 58 17.21 47.84 20.69
N TYR A 59 18.30 47.14 20.99
CA TYR A 59 18.51 45.76 20.55
C TYR A 59 17.37 44.84 21.00
N GLN A 60 16.97 44.89 22.28
CA GLN A 60 15.87 44.08 22.81
C GLN A 60 14.54 44.43 22.15
N PHE A 61 14.28 45.70 21.88
CA PHE A 61 13.12 46.14 21.13
C PHE A 61 13.11 45.52 19.72
N LEU A 62 14.21 45.67 18.96
CA LEU A 62 14.34 45.11 17.61
C LEU A 62 14.21 43.59 17.60
N LEU A 63 14.77 42.92 18.61
CA LEU A 63 14.68 41.47 18.77
C LEU A 63 13.23 41.05 19.04
N SER A 64 12.54 41.74 19.94
CA SER A 64 11.13 41.47 20.27
C SER A 64 10.21 41.61 19.05
N TYR A 65 10.51 42.61 18.21
CA TYR A 65 9.79 42.93 16.98
C TYR A 65 10.15 41.99 15.81
N GLY A 66 11.23 41.21 15.93
CA GLY A 66 11.71 40.29 14.88
C GLY A 66 12.47 40.98 13.76
N ALA A 67 13.01 42.17 13.99
CA ALA A 67 13.82 42.92 13.02
C ALA A 67 15.25 42.35 12.89
N TYR A 68 15.38 41.03 12.73
CA TYR A 68 16.67 40.31 12.76
C TYR A 68 17.67 40.86 11.74
N ARG A 69 17.21 41.17 10.52
CA ARG A 69 18.06 41.72 9.45
C ARG A 69 18.68 43.06 9.85
N GLU A 70 17.90 43.90 10.54
CA GLU A 70 18.36 45.22 10.98
C GLU A 70 19.42 45.07 12.06
N ILE A 71 19.21 44.16 13.01
CA ILE A 71 20.20 43.87 14.06
C ILE A 71 21.51 43.34 13.46
N ILE A 72 21.45 42.40 12.51
CA ILE A 72 22.64 41.85 11.84
C ILE A 72 23.41 42.97 11.13
N LYS A 73 22.70 43.87 10.43
CA LYS A 73 23.30 44.99 9.70
C LYS A 73 23.95 46.02 10.64
N ARG A 74 23.30 46.31 11.77
CA ARG A 74 23.70 47.38 12.71
C ARG A 74 24.38 46.85 13.97
N HIS A 75 24.85 45.61 14.00
CA HIS A 75 25.40 44.98 15.21
C HIS A 75 26.52 45.78 15.88
N LYS A 76 27.38 46.45 15.10
CA LYS A 76 28.45 47.32 15.65
C LYS A 76 27.89 48.56 16.34
N GLU A 77 26.87 49.19 15.77
CA GLU A 77 26.22 50.38 16.31
C GLU A 77 25.41 50.05 17.58
N LEU A 78 24.84 48.85 17.63
CA LEU A 78 24.09 48.32 18.78
C LEU A 78 25.00 47.67 19.83
N ASN A 79 26.32 47.66 19.63
CA ASN A 79 27.30 47.00 20.50
C ASN A 79 26.95 45.54 20.82
N VAL A 80 26.51 44.79 19.80
CA VAL A 80 26.17 43.36 19.88
C VAL A 80 27.38 42.53 19.44
N ASP A 81 27.73 41.52 20.23
CA ASP A 81 28.86 40.62 19.97
C ASP A 81 28.58 39.65 18.80
N ILE A 82 29.66 39.09 18.24
CA ILE A 82 29.60 38.25 17.04
C ILE A 82 28.84 36.93 17.31
N GLU A 83 28.93 36.37 18.51
CA GLU A 83 28.24 35.11 18.86
C GLU A 83 26.72 35.32 18.90
N THR A 84 26.28 36.43 19.48
CA THR A 84 24.87 36.85 19.46
C THR A 84 24.39 37.13 18.03
N VAL A 85 25.22 37.76 17.17
CA VAL A 85 24.87 37.97 15.75
C VAL A 85 24.68 36.65 15.01
N ASN A 86 25.56 35.67 15.21
CA ASN A 86 25.42 34.34 14.59
C ASN A 86 24.10 33.66 15.01
N THR A 87 23.72 33.81 16.28
CA THR A 87 22.44 33.31 16.81
C THR A 87 21.25 33.99 16.13
N ILE A 88 21.30 35.30 15.94
CA ILE A 88 20.24 36.06 15.27
C ILE A 88 20.17 35.74 13.78
N GLU A 89 21.31 35.50 13.13
CA GLU A 89 21.35 35.04 11.75
C GLU A 89 20.68 33.68 11.60
N PHE A 90 20.87 32.78 12.58
CA PHE A 90 20.13 31.53 12.64
C PHE A 90 18.62 31.75 12.78
N TYR A 91 18.17 32.68 13.63
CA TYR A 91 16.74 33.04 13.73
C TYR A 91 16.19 33.60 12.41
N TYR A 92 16.90 34.52 11.79
CA TYR A 92 16.54 35.10 10.50
C TYR A 92 16.39 34.03 9.41
N ARG A 93 17.37 33.13 9.30
CA ARG A 93 17.33 31.99 8.36
C ARG A 93 16.15 31.07 8.67
N THR A 94 15.88 30.78 9.94
CA THR A 94 14.77 29.92 10.36
C THR A 94 13.42 30.50 9.92
N VAL A 95 13.19 31.80 10.14
CA VAL A 95 11.98 32.48 9.68
C VAL A 95 11.87 32.48 8.16
N LYS A 96 12.99 32.72 7.45
CA LYS A 96 13.02 32.70 5.98
C LYS A 96 12.71 31.33 5.39
N ILE A 97 13.15 30.25 6.03
CA ILE A 97 12.87 28.86 5.61
C ILE A 97 11.40 28.50 5.84
N GLY A 98 10.72 29.11 6.82
CA GLY A 98 9.30 28.85 7.08
C GLY A 98 9.01 27.56 7.88
N ASP A 99 9.99 27.01 8.61
CA ASP A 99 9.77 25.84 9.48
C ASP A 99 8.90 26.23 10.68
N VAL A 100 7.59 25.97 10.58
CA VAL A 100 6.56 26.26 11.59
C VAL A 100 7.02 25.92 13.01
N THR A 101 7.57 24.73 13.22
CA THR A 101 7.91 24.22 14.56
C THR A 101 9.12 24.91 15.16
N LYS A 102 10.10 25.28 14.34
CA LYS A 102 11.28 26.02 14.80
C LYS A 102 10.93 27.49 15.02
N ILE A 103 10.15 28.09 14.13
CA ILE A 103 9.72 29.48 14.24
C ILE A 103 8.86 29.67 15.49
N ALA A 104 7.93 28.75 15.78
CA ALA A 104 7.08 28.84 16.96
C ALA A 104 7.86 28.88 18.29
N LYS A 105 9.08 28.31 18.34
CA LYS A 105 9.94 28.42 19.54
C LYS A 105 10.45 29.83 19.75
N LEU A 106 10.55 30.63 18.69
CA LEU A 106 10.98 32.03 18.75
C LEU A 106 9.93 32.94 19.38
N ILE A 107 8.70 32.50 19.60
CA ILE A 107 7.65 33.33 20.22
C ILE A 107 8.05 33.89 21.60
N LYS A 108 8.91 33.16 22.33
CA LYS A 108 9.44 33.61 23.63
C LYS A 108 10.49 34.72 23.50
N ILE A 109 11.15 34.80 22.35
CA ILE A 109 12.24 35.73 22.05
C ILE A 109 11.68 36.96 21.31
N SER A 110 10.80 36.72 20.35
CA SER A 110 10.25 37.71 19.43
C SER A 110 8.71 37.69 19.43
N PRO A 111 8.08 38.02 20.57
CA PRO A 111 6.61 37.96 20.73
C PRO A 111 5.85 38.98 19.89
N ASN A 112 6.54 40.01 19.38
CA ASN A 112 5.94 41.11 18.61
C ASN A 112 6.20 40.98 17.11
N SER A 113 6.89 39.93 16.66
CA SER A 113 7.08 39.65 15.24
C SER A 113 5.80 39.06 14.65
N LYS A 114 5.27 39.73 13.62
CA LYS A 114 4.05 39.28 12.91
C LYS A 114 4.24 37.88 12.33
N GLU A 115 5.41 37.62 11.75
CA GLU A 115 5.76 36.32 11.16
C GLU A 115 5.84 35.23 12.22
N VAL A 116 6.54 35.49 13.34
CA VAL A 116 6.68 34.49 14.42
C VAL A 116 5.31 34.18 15.02
N VAL A 117 4.49 35.19 15.31
CA VAL A 117 3.13 34.99 15.81
C VAL A 117 2.29 34.21 14.81
N TYR A 118 2.31 34.58 13.53
CA TYR A 118 1.59 33.89 12.47
C TYR A 118 1.92 32.40 12.41
N TYR A 119 3.21 32.03 12.34
CA TYR A 119 3.61 30.62 12.32
C TYR A 119 3.30 29.89 13.64
N SER A 120 3.34 30.60 14.78
CA SER A 120 2.98 30.03 16.07
C SER A 120 1.52 29.60 16.16
N ILE A 121 0.62 30.24 15.40
CA ILE A 121 -0.80 29.85 15.31
C ILE A 121 -0.91 28.42 14.75
N PHE A 122 -0.13 28.07 13.71
CA PHE A 122 -0.16 26.74 13.11
C PHE A 122 0.43 25.66 14.01
N ASP A 123 1.48 26.00 14.78
CA ASP A 123 2.01 25.08 15.79
C ASP A 123 0.99 24.82 16.91
N ALA A 124 0.27 25.86 17.37
CA ALA A 124 -0.79 25.72 18.36
C ALA A 124 -1.98 24.90 17.82
N LEU A 125 -2.37 25.13 16.56
CA LEU A 125 -3.40 24.35 15.86
C LEU A 125 -3.02 22.87 15.74
N LYS A 126 -1.78 22.57 15.35
CA LYS A 126 -1.27 21.20 15.24
C LYS A 126 -1.31 20.47 16.58
N LYS A 127 -1.12 21.19 17.69
CA LYS A 127 -1.22 20.67 19.06
C LYS A 127 -2.65 20.64 19.59
N SER A 128 -3.63 21.05 18.79
CA SER A 128 -5.05 21.15 19.18
C SER A 128 -5.28 22.03 20.42
N ASN A 129 -4.45 23.05 20.64
CA ASN A 129 -4.61 24.00 21.75
C ASN A 129 -5.44 25.20 21.31
N ARG A 130 -6.77 25.11 21.48
CA ARG A 130 -7.71 26.16 21.02
C ARG A 130 -7.48 27.51 21.69
N THR A 131 -7.37 27.53 23.02
CA THR A 131 -7.19 28.77 23.79
C THR A 131 -5.94 29.52 23.35
N GLN A 132 -4.82 28.81 23.18
CA GLN A 132 -3.58 29.42 22.70
C GLN A 132 -3.69 29.89 21.25
N THR A 133 -4.38 29.12 20.40
CA THR A 133 -4.61 29.49 19.00
C THR A 133 -5.37 30.80 18.90
N ASP A 134 -6.48 30.94 19.66
CA ASP A 134 -7.30 32.16 19.65
C ASP A 134 -6.51 33.36 20.16
N PHE A 135 -5.79 33.20 21.27
CA PHE A 135 -4.90 34.25 21.79
C PHE A 135 -3.90 34.72 20.74
N LEU A 136 -3.26 33.80 20.01
CA LEU A 136 -2.28 34.15 18.98
C LEU A 136 -2.92 34.80 17.75
N ILE A 137 -4.16 34.44 17.39
CA ILE A 137 -4.91 35.10 16.31
C ILE A 137 -5.25 36.54 16.69
N GLU A 138 -5.76 36.76 17.90
CA GLU A 138 -6.03 38.12 18.41
C GLU A 138 -4.73 38.92 18.47
N ARG A 139 -3.64 38.32 18.98
CA ARG A 139 -2.32 38.97 18.98
C ARG A 139 -1.83 39.31 17.58
N TYR A 140 -2.00 38.42 16.61
CA TYR A 140 -1.64 38.70 15.22
C TYR A 140 -2.46 39.86 14.65
N PHE A 141 -3.75 39.93 14.98
CA PHE A 141 -4.61 41.02 14.55
C PHE A 141 -4.18 42.36 15.16
N GLU A 142 -3.88 42.40 16.46
CA GLU A 142 -3.32 43.61 17.11
C GLU A 142 -2.06 44.13 16.40
N LEU A 143 -1.17 43.23 15.99
CA LEU A 143 0.09 43.59 15.33
C LEU A 143 -0.09 43.97 13.85
N SER A 144 -1.00 43.30 13.14
CA SER A 144 -1.14 43.44 11.68
C SER A 144 -2.24 44.41 11.25
N GLN A 145 -3.26 44.60 12.09
CA GLN A 145 -4.52 45.31 11.79
C GLN A 145 -5.20 44.80 10.50
N ASN A 146 -4.96 43.52 10.15
CA ASN A 146 -5.47 42.92 8.92
C ASN A 146 -6.72 42.08 9.23
N GLU A 147 -7.89 42.69 9.04
CA GLU A 147 -9.20 42.05 9.28
C GLU A 147 -9.43 40.83 8.39
N ASN A 148 -9.02 40.88 7.11
CA ASN A 148 -9.18 39.75 6.20
C ASN A 148 -8.43 38.52 6.71
N MET A 149 -7.18 38.72 7.14
CA MET A 149 -6.35 37.62 7.63
C MET A 149 -6.83 37.07 8.97
N TYR A 150 -7.38 37.93 9.83
CA TYR A 150 -8.01 37.52 11.07
C TYR A 150 -9.18 36.55 10.81
N HIS A 151 -10.10 36.93 9.93
CA HIS A 151 -11.23 36.08 9.54
C HIS A 151 -10.77 34.80 8.81
N PHE A 152 -9.75 34.88 7.96
CA PHE A 152 -9.16 33.71 7.30
C PHE A 152 -8.63 32.69 8.31
N LEU A 153 -7.88 33.14 9.31
CA LEU A 153 -7.33 32.29 10.36
C LEU A 153 -8.44 31.68 11.22
N LYS A 154 -9.47 32.45 11.60
CA LYS A 154 -10.65 31.94 12.30
C LYS A 154 -11.39 30.86 11.49
N GLY A 155 -11.61 31.11 10.20
CA GLY A 155 -12.21 30.14 9.28
C GLY A 155 -11.41 28.83 9.22
N ARG A 156 -10.08 28.92 9.19
CA ARG A 156 -9.20 27.75 9.23
C ARG A 156 -9.34 26.95 10.53
N VAL A 157 -9.41 27.61 11.69
CA VAL A 157 -9.63 26.90 12.96
C VAL A 157 -10.96 26.15 12.94
N LEU A 158 -12.03 26.80 12.47
CA LEU A 158 -13.36 26.20 12.37
C LEU A 158 -13.38 24.98 11.43
N LEU A 159 -12.62 24.99 10.34
CA LEU A 159 -12.47 23.81 9.48
C LEU A 159 -11.82 22.63 10.21
N VAL A 160 -10.76 22.87 10.99
CA VAL A 160 -10.10 21.82 11.79
C VAL A 160 -11.09 21.24 12.83
N GLU A 161 -11.97 22.07 13.37
CA GLU A 161 -13.07 21.66 14.27
C GLU A 161 -14.25 20.99 13.54
N ASN A 162 -14.20 20.84 12.21
CA ASN A 162 -15.28 20.32 11.36
C ASN A 162 -16.56 21.19 11.36
N ARG A 163 -16.47 22.48 11.68
CA ARG A 163 -17.56 23.47 11.67
C ARG A 163 -17.62 24.20 10.33
N PHE A 164 -17.99 23.47 9.28
CA PHE A 164 -17.84 23.92 7.88
C PHE A 164 -18.67 25.15 7.51
N ASP A 165 -19.93 25.24 7.93
CA ASP A 165 -20.79 26.38 7.60
C ASP A 165 -20.32 27.68 8.24
N GLU A 166 -19.87 27.59 9.49
CA GLU A 166 -19.30 28.73 10.22
C GLU A 166 -17.97 29.14 9.61
N ALA A 167 -17.11 28.17 9.27
CA ALA A 167 -15.87 28.43 8.57
C ALA A 167 -16.11 29.15 7.22
N ARG A 168 -17.11 28.70 6.46
CA ARG A 168 -17.51 29.34 5.21
C ARG A 168 -17.88 30.80 5.41
N ASN A 169 -18.63 31.13 6.45
CA ASN A 169 -19.01 32.51 6.76
C ASN A 169 -17.79 33.37 7.10
N GLU A 170 -16.83 32.83 7.84
CA GLU A 170 -15.56 33.51 8.12
C GLU A 170 -14.72 33.74 6.84
N PHE A 171 -14.66 32.78 5.91
CA PHE A 171 -13.98 33.01 4.62
C PHE A 171 -14.67 34.07 3.77
N ILE A 172 -15.99 34.21 3.83
CA ILE A 172 -16.71 35.31 3.16
C ILE A 172 -16.29 36.65 3.75
N LYS A 173 -16.23 36.77 5.09
CA LYS A 173 -15.73 37.99 5.77
C LYS A 173 -14.27 38.29 5.41
N ALA A 174 -13.47 37.26 5.18
CA ALA A 174 -12.09 37.38 4.72
C ALA A 174 -11.93 37.74 3.22
N ASN A 175 -13.03 37.90 2.48
CA ASN A 175 -13.06 38.06 1.01
C ASN A 175 -12.52 36.84 0.22
N GLU A 176 -12.49 35.66 0.84
CA GLU A 176 -12.02 34.39 0.28
C GLU A 176 -13.19 33.58 -0.32
N TYR A 177 -13.83 34.16 -1.33
CA TYR A 177 -15.05 33.61 -1.95
C TYR A 177 -14.82 32.25 -2.63
N GLU A 178 -13.63 32.00 -3.17
CA GLU A 178 -13.31 30.71 -3.80
C GLU A 178 -13.37 29.57 -2.77
N ILE A 179 -12.73 29.77 -1.61
CA ILE A 179 -12.73 28.80 -0.51
C ILE A 179 -14.14 28.58 0.01
N ALA A 180 -14.89 29.67 0.21
CA ALA A 180 -16.28 29.62 0.66
C ALA A 180 -17.18 28.84 -0.32
N ASN A 181 -16.98 29.01 -1.63
CA ASN A 181 -17.72 28.28 -2.67
C ASN A 181 -17.32 26.81 -2.74
N ILE A 182 -16.04 26.48 -2.58
CA ILE A 182 -15.57 25.08 -2.49
C ILE A 182 -16.28 24.38 -1.33
N ILE A 183 -16.30 25.00 -0.14
CA ILE A 183 -16.97 24.43 1.04
C ILE A 183 -18.47 24.25 0.76
N LYS A 184 -19.14 25.26 0.21
CA LYS A 184 -20.58 25.19 -0.13
C LYS A 184 -20.88 24.03 -1.08
N ASN A 185 -20.17 23.96 -2.20
CA ASN A 185 -20.40 22.95 -3.23
C ASN A 185 -20.14 21.55 -2.68
N PHE A 186 -19.06 21.40 -1.92
CA PHE A 186 -18.70 20.16 -1.26
C PHE A 186 -19.80 19.68 -0.29
N LEU A 187 -20.33 20.58 0.55
CA LEU A 187 -21.41 20.25 1.48
C LEU A 187 -22.70 19.90 0.74
N SER A 188 -23.04 20.62 -0.34
CA SER A 188 -24.21 20.29 -1.15
C SER A 188 -24.09 18.93 -1.84
N GLU A 189 -22.91 18.57 -2.36
CA GLU A 189 -22.68 17.24 -2.95
C GLU A 189 -22.77 16.15 -1.87
N LEU A 190 -22.24 16.38 -0.66
CA LEU A 190 -22.38 15.42 0.44
C LEU A 190 -23.83 15.22 0.90
N ASN A 191 -24.59 16.31 1.06
CA ASN A 191 -25.99 16.22 1.46
C ASN A 191 -26.81 15.46 0.40
N TYR A 192 -26.56 15.75 -0.87
CA TYR A 192 -27.17 14.99 -1.97
C TYR A 192 -26.84 13.49 -1.88
N ILE A 193 -25.57 13.13 -1.65
CA ILE A 193 -25.15 11.72 -1.50
C ILE A 193 -25.87 11.03 -0.33
N ASP A 194 -26.07 11.74 0.78
CA ASP A 194 -26.73 11.18 1.96
C ASP A 194 -28.20 10.80 1.67
N GLU A 195 -28.86 11.47 0.73
CA GLU A 195 -30.25 11.23 0.31
C GLU A 195 -30.42 10.13 -0.75
N ILE A 196 -29.35 9.69 -1.41
CA ILE A 196 -29.40 8.69 -2.49
C ILE A 196 -29.61 7.27 -1.93
N ASN A 197 -30.01 6.30 -2.78
CA ASN A 197 -29.98 4.88 -2.46
C ASN A 197 -28.56 4.35 -2.15
N ASP A 198 -28.45 3.50 -1.12
CA ASP A 198 -27.17 2.98 -0.61
C ASP A 198 -26.30 2.29 -1.68
N SER A 199 -26.91 1.56 -2.61
CA SER A 199 -26.18 0.79 -3.64
C SER A 199 -25.29 1.62 -4.56
N ILE A 200 -25.58 2.92 -4.73
CA ILE A 200 -24.81 3.83 -5.58
C ILE A 200 -24.03 4.88 -4.80
N LYS A 201 -24.27 5.04 -3.49
CA LYS A 201 -23.59 6.03 -2.63
C LYS A 201 -22.08 5.93 -2.74
N PHE A 202 -21.55 4.72 -2.67
CA PHE A 202 -20.11 4.46 -2.75
C PHE A 202 -19.46 5.06 -4.01
N ASN A 203 -20.09 4.91 -5.17
CA ASN A 203 -19.57 5.44 -6.43
C ASN A 203 -19.56 6.97 -6.47
N TYR A 204 -20.56 7.62 -5.89
CA TYR A 204 -20.59 9.08 -5.78
C TYR A 204 -19.55 9.60 -4.78
N LEU A 205 -19.36 8.90 -3.65
CA LEU A 205 -18.31 9.24 -2.67
C LEU A 205 -16.91 9.14 -3.28
N ILE A 206 -16.62 8.12 -4.11
CA ILE A 206 -15.34 8.02 -4.84
C ILE A 206 -15.13 9.22 -5.77
N ARG A 207 -16.18 9.62 -6.50
CA ARG A 207 -16.10 10.78 -7.42
C ARG A 207 -15.83 12.06 -6.64
N LEU A 208 -16.55 12.28 -5.54
CA LEU A 208 -16.35 13.44 -4.68
C LEU A 208 -14.95 13.45 -4.06
N TYR A 209 -14.48 12.29 -3.59
CA TYR A 209 -13.13 12.15 -3.05
C TYR A 209 -12.05 12.47 -4.10
N SER A 210 -12.21 11.99 -5.33
CA SER A 210 -11.32 12.28 -6.46
C SER A 210 -11.26 13.78 -6.80
N LYS A 211 -12.38 14.51 -6.65
CA LYS A 211 -12.42 15.98 -6.78
C LYS A 211 -11.76 16.69 -5.60
N ALA A 212 -11.91 16.17 -4.39
CA ALA A 212 -11.41 16.80 -3.16
C ALA A 212 -9.89 16.63 -2.98
N GLN A 213 -9.33 15.50 -3.39
CA GLN A 213 -7.92 15.18 -3.17
C GLN A 213 -6.93 16.22 -3.75
N PRO A 214 -7.09 16.74 -4.98
CA PRO A 214 -6.21 17.77 -5.54
C PRO A 214 -6.23 19.09 -4.75
N LEU A 215 -7.30 19.39 -4.01
CA LEU A 215 -7.39 20.62 -3.22
C LEU A 215 -6.31 20.69 -2.14
N MET A 216 -5.86 19.54 -1.61
CA MET A 216 -4.79 19.49 -0.63
C MET A 216 -3.49 20.14 -1.14
N GLY A 217 -3.23 20.16 -2.45
CA GLY A 217 -2.05 20.79 -3.03
C GLY A 217 -2.10 22.32 -3.07
N ARG A 218 -3.26 22.93 -2.79
CA ARG A 218 -3.45 24.39 -2.80
C ARG A 218 -3.02 25.08 -1.51
N ASP A 219 -2.84 24.32 -0.43
CA ASP A 219 -2.40 24.83 0.86
C ASP A 219 -1.23 24.00 1.38
N LEU A 220 -0.07 24.62 1.56
CA LEU A 220 1.14 23.93 2.02
C LEU A 220 1.30 23.93 3.54
N MET A 221 0.39 24.61 4.25
CA MET A 221 0.43 24.71 5.70
C MET A 221 -0.01 23.40 6.37
N ASN A 222 0.45 23.20 7.61
CA ASN A 222 0.06 22.07 8.45
C ASN A 222 -0.43 22.61 9.82
N PRO A 223 -1.71 22.47 10.18
CA PRO A 223 -2.75 21.68 9.47
C PRO A 223 -3.17 22.27 8.11
N ASN A 224 -3.39 21.38 7.15
CA ASN A 224 -3.83 21.73 5.79
C ASN A 224 -5.31 22.14 5.79
N LEU A 225 -5.61 23.21 5.06
CA LEU A 225 -6.93 23.83 5.01
C LEU A 225 -8.03 22.89 4.52
N TYR A 226 -7.74 22.08 3.50
CA TYR A 226 -8.73 21.22 2.85
C TYR A 226 -8.75 19.80 3.43
N GLN A 227 -7.77 19.44 4.26
CA GLN A 227 -7.69 18.13 4.91
C GLN A 227 -8.98 17.76 5.67
N PRO A 228 -9.65 18.64 6.42
CA PRO A 228 -10.90 18.31 7.10
C PRO A 228 -12.03 17.90 6.13
N LEU A 229 -12.15 18.57 4.99
CA LEU A 229 -13.12 18.23 3.94
C LEU A 229 -12.80 16.84 3.36
N VAL A 230 -11.54 16.63 2.95
CA VAL A 230 -11.08 15.34 2.41
C VAL A 230 -11.30 14.22 3.42
N LYS A 231 -10.96 14.45 4.71
CA LYS A 231 -11.16 13.50 5.80
C LYS A 231 -12.64 13.14 5.95
N LYS A 232 -13.54 14.13 5.86
CA LYS A 232 -14.99 13.91 5.97
C LYS A 232 -15.53 12.98 4.86
N VAL A 233 -15.13 13.19 3.60
CA VAL A 233 -15.53 12.26 2.51
C VAL A 233 -14.92 10.89 2.73
N LEU A 234 -13.63 10.85 3.09
CA LEU A 234 -12.89 9.61 3.23
C LEU A 234 -13.48 8.72 4.32
N ILE A 235 -13.90 9.32 5.46
CA ILE A 235 -14.60 8.61 6.52
C ILE A 235 -15.92 8.03 6.02
N LYS A 236 -16.78 8.84 5.36
CA LYS A 236 -18.05 8.36 4.81
C LYS A 236 -17.86 7.24 3.77
N LEU A 237 -16.86 7.39 2.90
CA LEU A 237 -16.50 6.39 1.89
C LEU A 237 -16.11 5.04 2.52
N ILE A 238 -15.31 5.09 3.59
CA ILE A 238 -14.86 3.90 4.30
C ILE A 238 -16.02 3.25 5.06
N GLU A 239 -16.87 4.05 5.72
CA GLU A 239 -18.06 3.55 6.41
C GLU A 239 -18.98 2.82 5.43
N GLU A 240 -19.24 3.40 4.26
CA GLU A 240 -20.04 2.78 3.19
C GLU A 240 -19.40 1.49 2.66
N ALA A 241 -18.07 1.46 2.52
CA ALA A 241 -17.33 0.26 2.11
C ALA A 241 -17.42 -0.87 3.14
N ILE A 242 -17.41 -0.53 4.43
CA ILE A 242 -17.55 -1.51 5.52
C ILE A 242 -18.96 -2.10 5.49
N ILE A 243 -19.99 -1.26 5.39
CA ILE A 243 -21.41 -1.67 5.37
C ILE A 243 -21.68 -2.61 4.19
N ASN A 244 -21.25 -2.22 2.99
CA ASN A 244 -21.48 -2.99 1.77
C ASN A 244 -20.43 -4.09 1.51
N LYS A 245 -19.48 -4.31 2.45
CA LYS A 245 -18.42 -5.33 2.36
C LYS A 245 -17.58 -5.25 1.08
N ILE A 246 -17.23 -4.04 0.66
CA ILE A 246 -16.47 -3.79 -0.57
C ILE A 246 -14.98 -4.17 -0.35
N PRO A 247 -14.38 -5.02 -1.19
CA PRO A 247 -13.02 -5.53 -0.97
C PRO A 247 -11.90 -4.55 -1.34
N ASP A 248 -12.06 -3.63 -2.30
CA ASP A 248 -10.92 -2.83 -2.81
C ASP A 248 -10.75 -1.45 -2.15
N CYS A 249 -10.84 -1.38 -0.82
CA CYS A 249 -10.86 -0.10 -0.07
C CYS A 249 -9.69 0.13 0.90
N SER A 250 -8.70 -0.77 0.92
CA SER A 250 -7.57 -0.68 1.89
C SER A 250 -6.75 0.61 1.72
N CYS A 251 -6.59 1.12 0.51
CA CYS A 251 -5.85 2.36 0.24
C CYS A 251 -6.45 3.59 0.96
N TYR A 252 -7.78 3.66 1.05
CA TYR A 252 -8.50 4.76 1.70
C TYR A 252 -8.25 4.78 3.21
N THR A 253 -8.32 3.62 3.86
CA THR A 253 -8.03 3.51 5.31
C THR A 253 -6.57 3.79 5.64
N THR A 254 -5.62 3.32 4.82
CA THR A 254 -4.20 3.67 4.96
C THR A 254 -4.00 5.18 4.89
N ARG A 255 -4.65 5.88 3.95
CA ARG A 255 -4.55 7.33 3.81
C ARG A 255 -5.17 8.07 5.00
N LEU A 256 -6.26 7.56 5.55
CA LEU A 256 -6.86 8.11 6.76
C LEU A 256 -5.94 7.96 7.98
N LEU A 257 -5.24 6.83 8.10
CA LEU A 257 -4.23 6.58 9.13
C LEU A 257 -2.98 7.47 8.97
N VAL A 258 -2.63 7.91 7.76
CA VAL A 258 -1.54 8.90 7.58
C VAL A 258 -1.88 10.23 8.27
N PHE A 259 -3.16 10.65 8.23
CA PHE A 259 -3.59 11.88 8.91
C PHE A 259 -3.58 11.73 10.43
N GLU A 260 -4.12 10.62 10.95
CA GLU A 260 -4.24 10.39 12.39
C GLU A 260 -3.87 8.93 12.76
N PRO A 261 -2.58 8.59 12.85
CA PRO A 261 -2.13 7.20 13.02
C PRO A 261 -2.56 6.55 14.32
N SER A 262 -2.85 7.36 15.34
CA SER A 262 -3.24 6.90 16.68
C SER A 262 -4.75 6.90 16.90
N ASN A 263 -5.56 7.27 15.90
CA ASN A 263 -7.01 7.31 16.03
C ASN A 263 -7.58 5.88 16.06
N ILE A 264 -8.15 5.51 17.21
CA ILE A 264 -8.70 4.17 17.47
C ILE A 264 -9.76 3.77 16.44
N LYS A 265 -10.66 4.70 16.07
CA LYS A 265 -11.74 4.45 15.10
C LYS A 265 -11.16 4.14 13.72
N PHE A 266 -10.08 4.80 13.33
CA PHE A 266 -9.46 4.62 12.02
C PHE A 266 -8.71 3.29 11.93
N ILE A 267 -8.05 2.87 13.01
CA ILE A 267 -7.42 1.55 13.08
C ILE A 267 -8.49 0.46 13.03
N GLN A 268 -9.61 0.64 13.74
CA GLN A 268 -10.77 -0.27 13.65
C GLN A 268 -11.27 -0.39 12.21
N TYR A 269 -11.47 0.73 11.50
CA TYR A 269 -11.89 0.72 10.10
C TYR A 269 -10.90 0.00 9.20
N HIS A 270 -9.61 0.20 9.41
CA HIS A 270 -8.57 -0.49 8.65
C HIS A 270 -8.66 -2.02 8.83
N ILE A 271 -8.80 -2.50 10.06
CA ILE A 271 -8.97 -3.94 10.35
C ILE A 271 -10.21 -4.49 9.65
N GLN A 272 -11.36 -3.80 9.74
CA GLN A 272 -12.61 -4.25 9.11
C GLN A 272 -12.50 -4.31 7.58
N ILE A 273 -11.86 -3.32 6.96
CA ILE A 273 -11.61 -3.34 5.51
C ILE A 273 -10.66 -4.48 5.13
N LEU A 274 -9.57 -4.71 5.89
CA LEU A 274 -8.68 -5.85 5.62
C LEU A 274 -9.43 -7.18 5.65
N LEU A 275 -10.38 -7.36 6.57
CA LEU A 275 -11.24 -8.54 6.62
C LEU A 275 -12.19 -8.65 5.42
N ASN A 276 -12.69 -7.53 4.89
CA ASN A 276 -13.49 -7.52 3.66
C ASN A 276 -12.63 -7.88 2.44
N THR A 277 -11.36 -7.45 2.41
CA THR A 277 -10.40 -7.76 1.33
C THR A 277 -9.91 -9.21 1.34
N GLY A 278 -10.15 -9.97 2.42
CA GLY A 278 -9.61 -11.32 2.62
C GLY A 278 -8.21 -11.37 3.23
N LYS A 279 -7.60 -10.22 3.58
CA LYS A 279 -6.28 -10.12 4.20
C LYS A 279 -6.33 -10.39 5.72
N ILE A 280 -6.77 -11.58 6.11
CA ILE A 280 -7.06 -11.92 7.50
C ILE A 280 -5.80 -11.87 8.38
N ASN A 281 -4.68 -12.38 7.89
CA ASN A 281 -3.41 -12.39 8.64
C ASN A 281 -2.89 -10.97 8.91
N GLU A 282 -3.07 -10.05 7.95
CA GLU A 282 -2.73 -8.64 8.15
C GLU A 282 -3.64 -8.01 9.23
N ALA A 283 -4.95 -8.27 9.15
CA ALA A 283 -5.93 -7.77 10.11
C ALA A 283 -5.62 -8.24 11.55
N GLU A 284 -5.26 -9.50 11.74
CA GLU A 284 -4.88 -10.09 13.03
C GLU A 284 -3.60 -9.45 13.60
N ARG A 285 -2.58 -9.25 12.77
CA ARG A 285 -1.35 -8.53 13.17
C ARG A 285 -1.66 -7.10 13.62
N TYR A 286 -2.52 -6.39 12.90
CA TYR A 286 -2.95 -5.05 13.30
C TYR A 286 -3.69 -5.08 14.65
N LEU A 287 -4.60 -6.03 14.86
CA LEU A 287 -5.28 -6.16 16.15
C LEU A 287 -4.29 -6.42 17.28
N GLU A 288 -3.35 -7.35 17.12
CA GLU A 288 -2.34 -7.66 18.13
C GLU A 288 -1.46 -6.46 18.49
N ASN A 289 -1.04 -5.67 17.49
CA ASN A 289 -0.22 -4.48 17.70
C ASN A 289 -0.96 -3.37 18.46
N PHE A 290 -2.28 -3.26 18.28
CA PHE A 290 -3.07 -2.15 18.82
C PHE A 290 -4.05 -2.55 19.93
N LYS A 291 -4.14 -3.84 20.32
CA LYS A 291 -5.10 -4.34 21.31
C LYS A 291 -5.07 -3.58 22.64
N GLY A 292 -3.88 -3.14 23.08
CA GLY A 292 -3.73 -2.38 24.33
C GLY A 292 -4.36 -0.98 24.30
N ARG A 293 -4.69 -0.44 23.12
CA ARG A 293 -5.38 0.84 22.94
C ARG A 293 -6.90 0.68 22.82
N PHE A 294 -7.38 -0.53 22.58
CA PHE A 294 -8.79 -0.81 22.38
C PHE A 294 -9.48 -1.18 23.69
N SER A 295 -10.80 -0.95 23.76
CA SER A 295 -11.59 -1.50 24.86
C SER A 295 -11.67 -3.03 24.72
N ASN A 296 -11.76 -3.74 25.86
CA ASN A 296 -11.88 -5.20 25.87
C ASN A 296 -13.06 -5.70 25.01
N GLN A 297 -14.16 -4.95 24.99
CA GLN A 297 -15.33 -5.25 24.16
C GLN A 297 -15.00 -5.17 22.66
N LEU A 298 -14.27 -4.13 22.24
CA LEU A 298 -13.87 -3.96 20.84
C LEU A 298 -12.87 -5.03 20.40
N VAL A 299 -11.90 -5.38 21.25
CA VAL A 299 -10.95 -6.48 20.97
C VAL A 299 -11.70 -7.79 20.77
N LYS A 300 -12.65 -8.11 21.67
CA LYS A 300 -13.47 -9.32 21.56
C LYS A 300 -14.30 -9.33 20.28
N PHE A 301 -14.92 -8.20 19.94
CA PHE A 301 -15.70 -8.04 18.70
C PHE A 301 -14.84 -8.28 17.45
N LEU A 302 -13.68 -7.63 17.34
CA LEU A 302 -12.78 -7.79 16.20
C LEU A 302 -12.19 -9.22 16.12
N SER A 303 -11.85 -9.82 17.26
CA SER A 303 -11.37 -11.20 17.32
C SER A 303 -12.41 -12.19 16.81
N ASN A 304 -13.67 -12.01 17.21
CA ASN A 304 -14.78 -12.84 16.71
C ASN A 304 -14.99 -12.68 15.20
N LEU A 305 -14.85 -11.47 14.66
CA LEU A 305 -14.93 -11.24 13.21
C LEU A 305 -13.78 -11.93 12.46
N ILE A 306 -12.55 -11.84 12.97
CA ILE A 306 -11.38 -12.54 12.40
C ILE A 306 -11.63 -14.06 12.40
N LEU A 307 -12.08 -14.62 13.54
CA LEU A 307 -12.34 -16.05 13.67
C LEU A 307 -13.42 -16.53 12.67
N ALA A 308 -14.53 -15.80 12.57
CA ALA A 308 -15.59 -16.13 11.61
C ALA A 308 -15.10 -16.11 10.16
N LYS A 309 -14.24 -15.14 9.81
CA LYS A 309 -13.62 -15.08 8.47
C LYS A 309 -12.65 -16.25 8.22
N LYS A 310 -11.83 -16.63 9.20
CA LYS A 310 -10.94 -17.81 9.08
C LYS A 310 -11.74 -19.10 8.87
N GLN A 311 -12.85 -19.27 9.59
CA GLN A 311 -13.73 -20.41 9.44
C GLN A 311 -14.37 -20.46 8.05
N SER A 312 -14.89 -19.33 7.56
CA SER A 312 -15.45 -19.24 6.21
C SER A 312 -14.42 -19.58 5.13
N GLU A 313 -13.18 -19.08 5.24
CA GLU A 313 -12.11 -19.38 4.28
C GLU A 313 -11.73 -20.87 4.30
N GLU A 314 -11.68 -21.48 5.49
CA GLU A 314 -11.42 -22.92 5.65
C GLU A 314 -12.54 -23.79 5.08
N GLU A 315 -13.80 -23.39 5.25
CA GLU A 315 -14.95 -24.08 4.64
C GLU A 315 -14.91 -24.02 3.12
N ASP A 316 -14.55 -22.87 2.54
CA ASP A 316 -14.44 -22.72 1.09
C ASP A 316 -13.26 -23.53 0.53
N ARG A 317 -12.12 -23.59 1.25
CA ARG A 317 -11.01 -24.50 0.93
C ARG A 317 -11.46 -25.97 0.90
N LYS A 318 -12.17 -26.42 1.94
CA LYS A 318 -12.69 -27.80 2.02
C LYS A 318 -13.65 -28.13 0.89
N LYS A 319 -14.57 -27.22 0.57
CA LYS A 319 -15.51 -27.38 -0.58
C LYS A 319 -14.76 -27.46 -1.90
N GLU A 320 -13.70 -26.67 -2.08
CA GLU A 320 -12.90 -26.72 -3.30
C GLU A 320 -12.11 -28.03 -3.41
N GLU A 321 -11.50 -28.50 -2.33
CA GLU A 321 -10.82 -29.79 -2.27
C GLU A 321 -11.77 -30.96 -2.54
N GLU A 322 -12.98 -30.93 -1.97
CA GLU A 322 -14.01 -31.94 -2.22
C GLU A 322 -14.42 -31.97 -3.70
N LYS A 323 -14.64 -30.80 -4.32
CA LYS A 323 -14.91 -30.70 -5.77
C LYS A 323 -13.77 -31.28 -6.60
N ARG A 324 -12.51 -31.02 -6.22
CA ARG A 324 -11.33 -31.59 -6.89
C ARG A 324 -11.29 -33.11 -6.76
N ARG A 325 -11.60 -33.66 -5.57
CA ARG A 325 -11.68 -35.12 -5.35
C ARG A 325 -12.80 -35.76 -6.17
N GLN A 326 -13.99 -35.19 -6.16
CA GLN A 326 -15.13 -35.68 -6.96
C GLN A 326 -14.81 -35.65 -8.46
N GLU A 327 -14.17 -34.59 -8.96
CA GLU A 327 -13.74 -34.51 -10.36
C GLU A 327 -12.68 -35.57 -10.70
N GLN A 328 -11.71 -35.80 -9.83
CA GLN A 328 -10.74 -36.88 -9.99
C GLN A 328 -11.41 -38.27 -10.02
N GLU A 329 -12.37 -38.52 -9.13
CA GLU A 329 -13.14 -39.77 -9.12
C GLU A 329 -13.97 -39.95 -10.39
N ARG A 330 -14.64 -38.89 -10.86
CA ARG A 330 -15.38 -38.90 -12.13
C ARG A 330 -14.46 -39.21 -13.32
N ARG A 331 -13.25 -38.63 -13.34
CA ARG A 331 -12.23 -38.94 -14.36
C ARG A 331 -11.79 -40.40 -14.29
N LYS A 332 -11.49 -40.92 -13.09
CA LYS A 332 -11.14 -42.33 -12.87
C LYS A 332 -12.27 -43.27 -13.31
N GLN A 333 -13.53 -42.97 -12.96
CA GLN A 333 -14.69 -43.76 -13.40
C GLN A 333 -14.87 -43.72 -14.92
N LYS A 334 -14.74 -42.54 -15.55
CA LYS A 334 -14.81 -42.40 -17.01
C LYS A 334 -13.71 -43.21 -17.70
N GLN A 335 -12.48 -43.16 -17.18
CA GLN A 335 -11.36 -43.95 -17.68
C GLN A 335 -11.62 -45.46 -17.53
N LYS A 336 -12.11 -45.91 -16.37
CA LYS A 336 -12.52 -47.33 -16.15
C LYS A 336 -13.61 -47.76 -17.14
N ARG A 337 -14.64 -46.92 -17.37
CA ARG A 337 -15.69 -47.19 -18.36
C ARG A 337 -15.14 -47.29 -19.78
N LEU A 338 -14.21 -46.41 -20.17
CA LEU A 338 -13.55 -46.45 -21.48
C LEU A 338 -12.71 -47.72 -21.65
N ILE A 339 -11.93 -48.10 -20.62
CA ILE A 339 -11.14 -49.34 -20.63
C ILE A 339 -12.06 -50.55 -20.76
N ASN A 340 -13.13 -50.62 -19.97
CA ASN A 340 -14.09 -51.72 -20.03
C ASN A 340 -14.82 -51.77 -21.38
N SER A 341 -15.25 -50.64 -21.92
CA SER A 341 -15.87 -50.57 -23.26
C SER A 341 -14.90 -51.00 -24.36
N ASN A 342 -13.63 -50.60 -24.30
CA ASN A 342 -12.62 -51.05 -25.24
C ASN A 342 -12.36 -52.56 -25.11
N LYS A 343 -12.36 -53.10 -23.89
CA LYS A 343 -12.24 -54.54 -23.64
C LYS A 343 -13.43 -55.30 -24.22
N THR A 344 -14.68 -54.86 -23.96
CA THR A 344 -15.88 -55.50 -24.51
C THR A 344 -15.95 -55.40 -26.03
N ASN A 345 -15.54 -54.28 -26.62
CA ASN A 345 -15.51 -54.12 -28.09
C ASN A 345 -14.46 -55.02 -28.75
N LYS A 346 -13.38 -55.37 -28.03
CA LYS A 346 -12.34 -56.28 -28.51
C LYS A 346 -12.69 -57.76 -28.26
N ALA A 347 -13.45 -58.06 -27.22
CA ALA A 347 -13.83 -59.43 -26.87
C ALA A 347 -14.61 -60.10 -28.01
N GLY A 348 -14.24 -61.33 -28.35
CA GLY A 348 -14.82 -62.09 -29.47
C GLY A 348 -14.43 -61.59 -30.87
N THR A 349 -13.58 -60.56 -30.98
CA THR A 349 -13.05 -60.08 -32.26
C THR A 349 -11.58 -60.45 -32.41
N ASP A 350 -11.13 -60.70 -33.64
CA ASP A 350 -9.71 -60.91 -33.92
C ASP A 350 -8.96 -59.57 -34.00
N PHE A 351 -8.94 -58.81 -32.89
CA PHE A 351 -8.51 -57.40 -32.86
C PHE A 351 -7.03 -57.16 -33.22
N LYS A 352 -6.17 -58.18 -33.10
CA LYS A 352 -4.79 -58.18 -33.65
C LYS A 352 -4.61 -59.06 -34.89
N GLY A 353 -5.66 -59.74 -35.35
CA GLY A 353 -5.60 -60.55 -36.56
C GLY A 353 -4.90 -61.90 -36.39
N TYR A 354 -4.68 -62.43 -35.18
CA TYR A 354 -3.95 -63.68 -34.96
C TYR A 354 -4.62 -64.92 -35.57
N TYR A 355 -5.94 -65.04 -35.46
CA TYR A 355 -6.69 -66.13 -36.10
C TYR A 355 -6.61 -66.04 -37.62
N LYS A 356 -6.77 -64.81 -38.16
CA LYS A 356 -6.65 -64.52 -39.59
C LYS A 356 -5.24 -64.74 -40.13
N LEU A 357 -4.20 -64.43 -39.36
CA LEU A 357 -2.79 -64.62 -39.72
C LEU A 357 -2.41 -66.10 -39.83
N LEU A 358 -2.95 -66.95 -38.94
CA LEU A 358 -2.77 -68.40 -39.01
C LEU A 358 -3.76 -69.07 -39.98
N GLY A 359 -4.86 -68.40 -40.33
CA GLY A 359 -5.90 -68.92 -41.23
C GLY A 359 -6.75 -70.00 -40.57
N VAL A 360 -7.06 -69.83 -39.28
CA VAL A 360 -7.87 -70.76 -38.49
C VAL A 360 -9.09 -70.08 -37.92
N GLU A 361 -10.16 -70.83 -37.73
CA GLU A 361 -11.38 -70.35 -37.06
C GLU A 361 -11.16 -70.18 -35.55
N PRO A 362 -11.90 -69.28 -34.87
CA PRO A 362 -11.82 -69.12 -33.42
C PRO A 362 -12.11 -70.39 -32.62
N SER A 363 -12.83 -71.36 -33.20
CA SER A 363 -13.13 -72.67 -32.61
C SER A 363 -12.06 -73.74 -32.84
N ALA A 364 -10.93 -73.40 -33.49
CA ALA A 364 -9.92 -74.39 -33.87
C ALA A 364 -9.22 -75.03 -32.66
N ASP A 365 -8.97 -76.33 -32.74
CA ASP A 365 -8.27 -77.08 -31.69
C ASP A 365 -6.75 -76.84 -31.71
N LEU A 366 -6.06 -77.11 -30.60
CA LEU A 366 -4.60 -76.95 -30.48
C LEU A 366 -3.82 -77.69 -31.60
N LYS A 367 -4.32 -78.85 -32.04
CA LYS A 367 -3.73 -79.64 -33.13
C LYS A 367 -3.84 -78.90 -34.48
N GLU A 368 -4.93 -78.19 -34.71
CA GLU A 368 -5.20 -77.43 -35.91
C GLU A 368 -4.37 -76.15 -35.94
N ILE A 369 -4.25 -75.45 -34.82
CA ILE A 369 -3.38 -74.26 -34.66
C ILE A 369 -1.91 -74.63 -34.92
N LYS A 370 -1.45 -75.78 -34.40
CA LYS A 370 -0.09 -76.32 -34.67
C LYS A 370 0.13 -76.63 -36.16
N LYS A 371 -0.89 -77.15 -36.85
CA LYS A 371 -0.83 -77.46 -38.28
C LYS A 371 -0.83 -76.18 -39.11
N ALA A 372 -1.68 -75.21 -38.75
CA ALA A 372 -1.81 -73.91 -39.39
C ALA A 372 -0.51 -73.10 -39.33
N LYS A 373 0.18 -73.08 -38.18
CA LYS A 373 1.52 -72.48 -38.07
C LYS A 373 2.50 -73.05 -39.11
N LYS A 374 2.56 -74.37 -39.25
CA LYS A 374 3.47 -75.02 -40.22
C LYS A 374 3.13 -74.63 -41.66
N ILE A 375 1.84 -74.48 -41.97
CA ILE A 375 1.36 -74.06 -43.30
C ILE A 375 1.72 -72.58 -43.54
N ALA A 376 1.44 -71.69 -42.59
CA ALA A 376 1.75 -70.26 -42.66
C ALA A 376 3.27 -70.02 -42.82
N VAL A 377 4.10 -70.72 -42.05
CA VAL A 377 5.57 -70.63 -42.15
C VAL A 377 6.08 -71.13 -43.51
N ARG A 378 5.54 -72.24 -44.03
CA ARG A 378 5.91 -72.74 -45.38
C ARG A 378 5.47 -71.78 -46.48
N ALA A 379 4.30 -71.15 -46.33
CA ALA A 379 3.82 -70.13 -47.25
C ALA A 379 4.73 -68.89 -47.24
N PHE A 380 5.14 -68.42 -46.06
CA PHE A 380 6.13 -67.34 -45.91
C PHE A 380 7.48 -67.71 -46.54
N GLN A 381 8.04 -68.89 -46.24
CA GLN A 381 9.30 -69.36 -46.83
C GLN A 381 9.22 -69.47 -48.36
N LYS A 382 8.07 -69.88 -48.91
CA LYS A 382 7.84 -69.94 -50.37
C LYS A 382 7.72 -68.55 -50.99
N LYS A 383 7.12 -67.58 -50.29
CA LYS A 383 7.09 -66.16 -50.69
C LYS A 383 8.51 -65.57 -50.67
N GLN A 384 9.28 -65.83 -49.62
CA GLN A 384 10.67 -65.37 -49.45
C GLN A 384 11.60 -65.88 -50.53
N LYS A 385 11.43 -67.13 -50.96
CA LYS A 385 12.19 -67.69 -52.09
C LYS A 385 11.82 -67.06 -53.44
N LYS A 386 10.68 -66.38 -53.56
CA LYS A 386 10.19 -65.75 -54.80
C LYS A 386 10.46 -64.24 -54.87
N SER A 387 10.63 -63.56 -53.73
CA SER A 387 10.96 -62.14 -53.66
C SER A 387 12.48 -61.96 -53.56
N LYS A 388 13.08 -61.16 -54.45
CA LYS A 388 14.52 -60.87 -54.44
C LYS A 388 14.89 -59.80 -53.38
N GLY A 389 14.63 -60.10 -52.10
CA GLY A 389 15.29 -59.41 -50.97
C GLY A 389 14.48 -58.39 -50.16
N THR A 390 13.21 -58.17 -50.43
CA THR A 390 12.35 -57.24 -49.65
C THR A 390 11.13 -57.96 -49.10
N ILE A 391 11.33 -58.94 -48.22
CA ILE A 391 10.23 -59.42 -47.38
C ILE A 391 10.35 -58.81 -46.00
N ASP A 392 9.20 -58.34 -45.54
CA ASP A 392 8.98 -57.82 -44.22
C ASP A 392 9.18 -58.95 -43.19
N GLU A 393 10.32 -58.94 -42.49
CA GLU A 393 10.63 -59.87 -41.41
C GLU A 393 9.56 -59.84 -40.30
N THR A 394 8.76 -58.77 -40.25
CA THR A 394 7.65 -58.64 -39.32
C THR A 394 6.52 -59.65 -39.59
N GLU A 395 6.31 -60.14 -40.82
CA GLU A 395 5.29 -61.16 -41.10
C GLU A 395 5.60 -62.48 -40.36
N MET A 396 6.85 -62.92 -40.40
CA MET A 396 7.29 -64.13 -39.71
C MET A 396 7.24 -63.94 -38.18
N MET A 397 7.61 -62.75 -37.70
CA MET A 397 7.47 -62.38 -36.30
C MET A 397 6.00 -62.45 -35.85
N ASN A 398 5.07 -61.92 -36.65
CA ASN A 398 3.64 -61.92 -36.36
C ASN A 398 3.02 -63.33 -36.39
N ILE A 399 3.45 -64.22 -37.30
CA ILE A 399 3.05 -65.64 -37.32
C ILE A 399 3.52 -66.35 -36.04
N ASN A 400 4.74 -66.10 -35.60
CA ASN A 400 5.27 -66.68 -34.37
C ASN A 400 4.53 -66.17 -33.13
N LYS A 401 4.24 -64.87 -33.06
CA LYS A 401 3.43 -64.25 -31.99
C LYS A 401 2.00 -64.79 -31.96
N ALA A 402 1.33 -64.86 -33.12
CA ALA A 402 -0.01 -65.43 -33.24
C ALA A 402 -0.04 -66.86 -32.72
N TYR A 403 0.96 -67.68 -33.06
CA TYR A 403 1.07 -69.02 -32.51
C TYR A 403 1.35 -69.04 -31.01
N GLU A 404 2.23 -68.18 -30.50
CA GLU A 404 2.53 -68.13 -29.07
C GLU A 404 1.28 -67.82 -28.23
N ILE A 405 0.48 -66.85 -28.68
CA ILE A 405 -0.76 -66.44 -28.01
C ILE A 405 -1.86 -67.49 -28.13
N LEU A 406 -2.06 -68.07 -29.32
CA LEU A 406 -3.14 -69.02 -29.58
C LEU A 406 -2.82 -70.46 -29.14
N SER A 407 -1.55 -70.79 -28.87
CA SER A 407 -1.15 -72.14 -28.44
C SER A 407 -1.16 -72.36 -26.93
N ASP A 408 -1.20 -71.28 -26.14
CA ASP A 408 -1.34 -71.33 -24.69
C ASP A 408 -2.81 -71.04 -24.33
N GLU A 409 -3.45 -71.99 -23.65
CA GLU A 409 -4.87 -71.91 -23.29
C GLU A 409 -5.19 -70.64 -22.49
N ASN A 410 -4.31 -70.23 -21.56
CA ASN A 410 -4.53 -69.05 -20.74
C ASN A 410 -4.39 -67.77 -21.57
N LYS A 411 -3.38 -67.70 -22.45
CA LYS A 411 -3.16 -66.53 -23.32
C LYS A 411 -4.25 -66.41 -24.39
N ARG A 412 -4.73 -67.53 -24.92
CA ARG A 412 -5.85 -67.59 -25.88
C ARG A 412 -7.13 -67.10 -25.22
N GLN A 413 -7.46 -67.59 -24.03
CA GLN A 413 -8.63 -67.13 -23.28
C GLN A 413 -8.56 -65.63 -22.94
N MET A 414 -7.37 -65.11 -22.61
CA MET A 414 -7.19 -63.65 -22.42
C MET A 414 -7.43 -62.87 -23.71
N TYR A 415 -6.86 -63.33 -24.84
CA TYR A 415 -7.04 -62.73 -26.16
C TYR A 415 -8.52 -62.74 -26.60
N ASP A 416 -9.21 -63.86 -26.44
CA ASP A 416 -10.63 -64.00 -26.79
C ASP A 416 -11.54 -63.10 -25.91
N ASN A 417 -11.12 -62.82 -24.67
CA ASN A 417 -11.78 -61.88 -23.76
C ASN A 417 -11.42 -60.40 -24.01
N GLY A 418 -10.74 -60.08 -25.13
CA GLY A 418 -10.39 -58.72 -25.52
C GLY A 418 -9.23 -58.12 -24.72
N ILE A 419 -8.49 -58.96 -23.99
CA ILE A 419 -7.29 -58.59 -23.23
C ILE A 419 -6.06 -59.00 -24.05
N ASP A 420 -5.13 -58.07 -24.26
CA ASP A 420 -3.88 -58.37 -24.96
C ASP A 420 -2.86 -59.01 -24.00
N PRO A 421 -2.45 -60.29 -24.18
CA PRO A 421 -1.54 -60.97 -23.24
C PRO A 421 -0.10 -60.43 -23.28
N GLU A 422 0.24 -59.63 -24.30
CA GLU A 422 1.52 -58.94 -24.42
C GLU A 422 1.51 -57.53 -23.80
N ASP A 423 0.35 -57.00 -23.41
CA ASP A 423 0.24 -55.68 -22.78
C ASP A 423 0.80 -55.75 -21.33
N PRO A 424 1.77 -54.90 -20.95
CA PRO A 424 2.32 -54.86 -19.60
C PRO A 424 1.26 -54.72 -18.50
N ILE A 425 0.15 -54.04 -18.80
CA ILE A 425 -0.96 -53.79 -17.87
C ILE A 425 -1.84 -55.05 -17.70
N ALA A 426 -1.94 -55.88 -18.74
CA ALA A 426 -2.69 -57.14 -18.72
C ALA A 426 -1.97 -58.26 -17.94
N ARG A 427 -0.63 -58.27 -17.97
CA ARG A 427 0.19 -59.24 -17.23
C ARG A 427 0.03 -59.14 -15.71
N GLN A 428 -0.44 -58.00 -15.19
CA GLN A 428 -0.63 -57.79 -13.76
C GLN A 428 -2.01 -58.22 -13.24
N GLN A 429 -2.97 -58.54 -14.12
CA GLN A 429 -4.32 -59.01 -13.73
C GLN A 429 -4.48 -60.53 -13.69
N GLY A 430 -3.48 -61.30 -14.16
CA GLY A 430 -3.58 -62.76 -14.32
C GLY A 430 -3.06 -63.60 -13.14
N GLU A 431 -2.32 -63.04 -12.19
CA GLU A 431 -1.83 -63.75 -11.01
C GLU A 431 -2.48 -63.18 -9.75
N GLY A 432 -3.23 -64.03 -9.04
CA GLY A 432 -3.98 -63.70 -7.84
C GLY A 432 -3.13 -62.95 -6.80
N SER A 433 -3.29 -61.64 -6.78
CA SER A 433 -2.68 -60.75 -5.79
C SER A 433 -3.73 -59.76 -5.35
N ASN A 434 -4.22 -59.93 -4.13
CA ASN A 434 -5.00 -58.92 -3.43
C ASN A 434 -4.12 -57.66 -3.32
N PHE A 435 -4.36 -56.66 -4.17
CA PHE A 435 -3.77 -55.34 -3.99
C PHE A 435 -4.87 -54.37 -3.55
N GLU A 436 -4.91 -54.20 -2.24
CA GLU A 436 -5.38 -53.02 -1.56
C GLU A 436 -4.89 -51.78 -2.34
N TYR A 437 -5.83 -50.90 -2.70
CA TYR A 437 -5.56 -49.61 -3.34
C TYR A 437 -4.80 -48.72 -2.33
N GLN A 438 -3.50 -48.97 -2.16
CA GLN A 438 -2.60 -48.05 -1.50
C GLN A 438 -2.07 -47.08 -2.56
N ASN A 439 -2.27 -45.80 -2.28
CA ASN A 439 -1.94 -44.63 -3.09
C ASN A 439 -0.83 -44.84 -4.12
N PHE A 440 -1.22 -44.93 -5.39
CA PHE A 440 -0.36 -44.50 -6.49
C PHE A 440 -0.34 -42.97 -6.48
N ASP A 441 0.65 -42.41 -5.79
CA ASP A 441 0.99 -41.00 -5.89
C ASP A 441 1.55 -40.71 -7.29
N PHE A 442 1.05 -39.63 -7.89
CA PHE A 442 1.26 -39.27 -9.29
C PHE A 442 2.68 -38.73 -9.57
N ASP A 443 3.52 -38.60 -8.54
CA ASP A 443 4.88 -38.05 -8.62
C ASP A 443 5.90 -39.08 -9.11
N ASP A 444 5.65 -40.39 -8.93
CA ASP A 444 6.60 -41.46 -9.30
C ASP A 444 6.58 -41.79 -10.81
N PHE A 445 5.55 -41.34 -11.54
CA PHE A 445 5.50 -41.47 -13.00
C PHE A 445 6.41 -40.45 -13.71
N GLY A 446 6.68 -39.30 -13.07
CA GLY A 446 7.51 -38.23 -13.63
C GLY A 446 9.00 -38.60 -13.70
N ASP A 447 9.50 -39.36 -12.73
CA ASP A 447 10.92 -39.70 -12.65
C ASP A 447 11.28 -40.93 -13.51
N MET A 448 10.33 -41.85 -13.75
CA MET A 448 10.49 -42.92 -14.73
C MET A 448 10.47 -42.38 -16.18
N PHE A 449 9.63 -41.37 -16.47
CA PHE A 449 9.60 -40.72 -17.79
C PHE A 449 10.90 -39.95 -18.06
N LYS A 450 11.47 -39.28 -17.06
CA LYS A 450 12.78 -38.60 -17.20
C LYS A 450 13.93 -39.59 -17.46
N MET A 451 13.87 -40.82 -16.94
CA MET A 451 14.93 -41.82 -17.17
C MET A 451 14.91 -42.39 -18.60
N ILE A 452 13.74 -42.47 -19.24
CA ILE A 452 13.57 -43.01 -20.60
C ILE A 452 13.94 -41.97 -21.68
N PHE A 453 13.62 -40.70 -21.46
CA PHE A 453 13.84 -39.65 -22.47
C PHE A 453 15.24 -38.99 -22.43
N ASN A 454 16.14 -39.39 -21.52
CA ASN A 454 17.48 -38.81 -21.39
C ASN A 454 18.64 -39.70 -21.90
N VAL A 455 18.35 -40.78 -22.65
CA VAL A 455 19.40 -41.71 -23.13
C VAL A 455 19.99 -41.32 -24.49
N ASN A 456 19.45 -40.33 -25.21
CA ASN A 456 20.03 -39.91 -26.49
C ASN A 456 20.11 -38.39 -26.63
N GLU A 457 21.18 -37.79 -26.10
CA GLU A 457 21.83 -36.62 -26.73
C GLU A 457 23.18 -36.30 -26.04
N ARG A 458 24.25 -36.92 -26.55
CA ARG A 458 25.61 -36.40 -26.42
C ARG A 458 26.12 -35.97 -27.80
N SER A 459 25.79 -34.75 -28.21
CA SER A 459 26.63 -33.95 -29.13
C SER A 459 26.00 -32.58 -29.46
N ASN A 460 26.16 -31.60 -28.58
CA ASN A 460 26.96 -30.40 -28.88
C ASN A 460 26.99 -29.44 -27.69
N ARG A 461 28.21 -29.07 -27.30
CA ARG A 461 28.50 -28.01 -26.34
C ARG A 461 28.08 -26.67 -26.95
N GLN A 462 27.54 -25.76 -26.13
CA GLN A 462 28.25 -24.51 -25.84
C GLN A 462 27.75 -23.85 -24.55
N ARG A 463 28.68 -23.81 -23.58
CA ARG A 463 28.95 -22.79 -22.57
C ARG A 463 27.81 -21.85 -22.18
N ILE A 464 27.48 -21.82 -20.89
CA ILE A 464 27.53 -20.59 -20.09
C ILE A 464 27.91 -20.95 -18.64
N PHE A 465 28.81 -20.12 -18.12
CA PHE A 465 29.40 -20.11 -16.79
C PHE A 465 28.36 -20.03 -15.66
N THR A 466 28.65 -20.77 -14.60
CA THR A 466 28.26 -20.47 -13.22
C THR A 466 28.81 -19.11 -12.76
N GLN A 467 27.99 -18.31 -12.09
CA GLN A 467 28.44 -17.63 -10.88
C GLN A 467 27.27 -17.29 -9.95
N GLU A 468 27.42 -17.78 -8.72
CA GLU A 468 26.66 -17.41 -7.54
C GLU A 468 26.81 -15.93 -7.17
N GLY A 469 25.85 -15.45 -6.39
CA GLY A 469 26.13 -14.52 -5.29
C GLY A 469 25.91 -13.04 -5.60
N GLY A 470 24.91 -12.43 -4.96
CA GLY A 470 24.70 -11.00 -5.13
C GLY A 470 23.54 -10.40 -4.36
N ASN A 471 23.60 -10.52 -3.04
CA ASN A 471 22.87 -9.72 -2.06
C ASN A 471 22.76 -8.24 -2.52
N ASN A 472 21.56 -7.66 -2.61
CA ASN A 472 21.38 -6.21 -2.53
C ASN A 472 19.92 -5.80 -2.23
N ASN A 473 19.73 -5.41 -0.98
CA ASN A 473 18.78 -4.39 -0.54
C ASN A 473 18.70 -3.23 -1.55
N ARG A 474 17.49 -2.92 -2.02
CA ARG A 474 17.18 -1.60 -2.57
C ARG A 474 16.09 -0.94 -1.74
N SER A 475 16.60 -0.06 -0.88
CA SER A 475 15.94 1.09 -0.27
C SER A 475 14.99 1.78 -1.24
N TYR A 476 13.77 2.03 -0.79
CA TYR A 476 12.88 3.01 -1.40
C TYR A 476 13.58 4.37 -1.43
N GLY A 477 13.60 4.97 -2.63
CA GLY A 477 14.16 6.27 -2.89
C GLY A 477 13.43 7.36 -2.10
N ARG A 478 14.19 8.01 -1.23
CA ARG A 478 13.85 9.24 -0.53
C ARG A 478 13.90 10.38 -1.55
N VAL A 479 12.75 10.89 -1.98
CA VAL A 479 12.70 12.14 -2.76
C VAL A 479 13.00 13.27 -1.79
N VAL A 480 14.18 13.85 -1.95
CA VAL A 480 14.66 15.04 -1.25
C VAL A 480 14.01 16.25 -1.93
N TYR A 481 13.12 16.93 -1.22
CA TYR A 481 12.71 18.28 -1.60
C TYR A 481 13.79 19.25 -1.11
N TYR A 482 14.37 20.02 -2.04
CA TYR A 482 15.26 21.13 -1.72
C TYR A 482 14.46 22.27 -1.08
N TYR A 483 15.08 22.85 -0.05
CA TYR A 483 14.59 23.93 0.81
C TYR A 483 14.36 25.26 0.09
#